data_AF-A0AAW2TSM0-F1
#
_entry.id   AF-A0AAW2TSM0-F1
#
_cell.length_a   1.000
_cell.length_b   1.000
_cell.length_c   1.000
_cell.angle_alpha   90.00
_cell.angle_beta   90.00
_cell.angle_gamma   90.00
#
_symmetry.space_group_name_H-M   'P 1'
#
loop_
_entity.id
_entity.type
_entity.pdbx_description
1 polymer ?
#
loop_
_entity_poly.entity_id
_entity_poly.type
_entity_poly.pdbx_seq_one_letter_code
_entity_poly.pdbx_strand_id
1 'polypeptide(L)'
;MDTLSSSFLQKCSLTPFLSLQFNTPIKTNAFSSSSTARTLLHTTKHSKTRQITARKNHSNLLANLFKSLDGFICDFVDPPLRPSIDPKLVLSGNYAPVDELPPTVCEVEGSLPPCLDGAYIRNGPNPQFIPRGPHHLFDGDGMLHCVRISRGKAKFCSRFVKTYKYNVEREFGSPVVINYFSAFTSLPATVARYTVTFGRTVSGQYDVRRGTGNANTSLALFGGKLFALCESDLPYAIKITSDGDVITLGRDESFGEPLMAMTAHPKVDKETGEAFAFRPSISRPFLTYFRINADGIKQPEVPIFSVPEASLVHDFAITKNYAIFPDTQMVIDPKEILKGKPPVLVNAEKVTRLGIIPRDAEDDSGMMWIEVPGLNMMHISHAWEEDGGDTVVMVVPNLLPAEYVLEHMDLIHSSMERIEINLKAKTVARRPVSGRDLEFGVINPAYVGKKTKYIYATEGGKITGRAGLVKIDLSLSTANFEDCVVATRLYGPGCYGGEPFFVAREPDNPAAEEDDGYLVTYVHNENTEESKFLVMDAKSPNLEVVASVKLPQRVPYGFHGLFVREDELQKLL
;
A
#
# COMPACT_ATOMS: atom_id res chain seq x y z
N MET A 1 -49.51 24.08 -38.73
CA MET A 1 -49.03 22.77 -39.22
C MET A 1 -48.65 21.96 -37.99
N ASP A 2 -49.57 21.79 -37.04
CA ASP A 2 -50.72 20.84 -37.04
C ASP A 2 -50.19 19.41 -36.83
N THR A 3 -50.58 18.58 -35.86
CA THR A 3 -51.58 18.63 -34.77
C THR A 3 -51.44 17.34 -33.92
N LEU A 4 -51.89 17.38 -32.65
CA LEU A 4 -52.55 16.31 -31.85
C LEU A 4 -51.76 15.17 -31.15
N SER A 5 -51.59 15.34 -29.82
CA SER A 5 -52.23 14.55 -28.73
C SER A 5 -52.69 13.10 -28.97
N SER A 6 -52.25 12.15 -28.11
CA SER A 6 -53.12 11.51 -27.09
C SER A 6 -52.38 10.50 -26.18
N SER A 7 -52.74 10.56 -24.90
CA SER A 7 -52.48 9.64 -23.78
C SER A 7 -53.44 8.44 -23.75
N PHE A 8 -53.09 7.32 -23.09
CA PHE A 8 -53.95 6.48 -22.21
C PHE A 8 -53.07 5.35 -21.58
N LEU A 9 -52.75 5.38 -20.26
CA LEU A 9 -53.24 4.53 -19.14
C LEU A 9 -53.05 3.00 -19.35
N GLN A 10 -52.50 2.19 -18.43
CA GLN A 10 -52.94 1.97 -17.05
C GLN A 10 -52.00 1.03 -16.24
N LYS A 11 -52.10 1.15 -14.91
CA LYS A 11 -51.44 0.49 -13.76
C LYS A 11 -51.43 -1.05 -13.73
N CYS A 12 -50.46 -1.65 -13.03
CA CYS A 12 -50.71 -2.66 -11.98
C CYS A 12 -49.49 -2.90 -11.05
N SER A 13 -49.77 -2.91 -9.75
CA SER A 13 -48.94 -3.24 -8.58
C SER A 13 -48.66 -4.73 -8.43
N LEU A 14 -47.58 -5.10 -7.73
CA LEU A 14 -47.50 -6.27 -6.82
C LEU A 14 -46.20 -6.25 -5.98
N THR A 15 -46.35 -6.31 -4.66
CA THR A 15 -45.32 -6.69 -3.66
C THR A 15 -45.59 -8.17 -3.20
N PRO A 16 -44.94 -8.72 -2.16
CA PRO A 16 -43.73 -9.55 -2.21
C PRO A 16 -43.96 -11.02 -1.74
N PHE A 17 -43.01 -11.93 -1.96
CA PHE A 17 -42.98 -13.28 -1.33
C PHE A 17 -41.57 -13.53 -0.75
N LEU A 18 -41.43 -13.51 0.58
CA LEU A 18 -41.55 -14.61 1.55
C LEU A 18 -40.32 -15.52 1.65
N SER A 19 -39.61 -15.32 2.76
CA SER A 19 -38.63 -16.18 3.41
C SER A 19 -39.18 -17.59 3.71
N LEU A 20 -38.36 -18.62 3.48
CA LEU A 20 -38.53 -19.93 4.10
C LEU A 20 -37.18 -20.41 4.67
N GLN A 21 -37.06 -20.30 5.99
CA GLN A 21 -36.18 -21.13 6.81
C GLN A 21 -36.73 -22.57 6.82
N PHE A 22 -35.83 -23.57 6.82
CA PHE A 22 -36.15 -24.87 7.39
C PHE A 22 -35.04 -25.31 8.34
N ASN A 23 -35.46 -25.53 9.59
CA ASN A 23 -34.69 -26.02 10.71
C ASN A 23 -35.19 -27.43 11.05
N THR A 24 -34.25 -28.40 11.18
CA THR A 24 -34.30 -29.61 12.06
C THR A 24 -35.32 -30.74 11.75
N PRO A 25 -35.21 -31.99 12.29
CA PRO A 25 -34.31 -32.49 13.34
C PRO A 25 -33.62 -33.86 13.11
N ILE A 26 -32.65 -34.11 14.01
CA ILE A 26 -31.96 -35.37 14.32
C ILE A 26 -32.97 -36.44 14.79
N LYS A 27 -32.82 -37.68 14.30
CA LYS A 27 -33.40 -38.88 14.93
C LYS A 27 -32.30 -39.90 15.22
N THR A 28 -32.17 -40.21 16.50
CA THR A 28 -31.47 -41.34 17.09
C THR A 28 -32.17 -42.65 16.74
N ASN A 29 -31.42 -43.70 16.43
CA ASN A 29 -31.86 -45.07 16.69
C ASN A 29 -30.66 -45.93 17.07
N ALA A 30 -30.72 -46.48 18.28
CA ALA A 30 -29.88 -47.55 18.76
C ALA A 30 -30.43 -48.89 18.24
N PHE A 31 -29.55 -49.77 17.75
CA PHE A 31 -29.78 -51.21 17.80
C PHE A 31 -28.45 -51.94 17.99
N SER A 32 -28.50 -52.95 18.84
CA SER A 32 -27.41 -53.71 19.41
C SER A 32 -27.01 -54.94 18.58
N SER A 33 -25.73 -55.30 18.75
CA SER A 33 -25.18 -56.66 18.88
C SER A 33 -24.67 -57.45 17.65
N SER A 34 -23.44 -57.93 17.87
CA SER A 34 -22.83 -59.20 17.46
C SER A 34 -21.97 -59.28 16.19
N SER A 35 -20.66 -59.33 16.45
CA SER A 35 -19.63 -60.21 15.91
C SER A 35 -19.71 -60.67 14.44
N THR A 36 -18.91 -60.04 13.58
CA THR A 36 -17.89 -60.74 12.77
C THR A 36 -16.95 -59.71 12.16
N ALA A 37 -15.83 -59.47 12.83
CA ALA A 37 -14.71 -58.70 12.30
C ALA A 37 -13.68 -59.65 11.66
N ARG A 38 -12.95 -59.09 10.68
CA ARG A 38 -11.63 -59.50 10.16
C ARG A 38 -11.59 -60.35 8.88
N THR A 39 -12.01 -59.79 7.73
CA THR A 39 -11.31 -60.09 6.45
C THR A 39 -11.42 -59.03 5.33
N LEU A 40 -11.75 -57.75 5.62
CA LEU A 40 -11.91 -56.71 4.57
C LEU A 40 -11.11 -55.41 4.79
N LEU A 41 -10.22 -55.36 5.78
CA LEU A 41 -9.46 -54.15 6.15
C LEU A 41 -8.05 -54.02 5.53
N HIS A 42 -7.59 -55.01 4.76
CA HIS A 42 -6.24 -54.97 4.15
C HIS A 42 -6.20 -54.47 2.70
N THR A 43 -7.33 -54.46 1.97
CA THR A 43 -7.39 -54.01 0.57
C THR A 43 -7.74 -52.53 0.41
N THR A 44 -8.37 -51.91 1.41
CA THR A 44 -8.79 -50.49 1.38
C THR A 44 -7.68 -49.50 1.78
N LYS A 45 -6.70 -49.92 2.59
CA LYS A 45 -5.51 -49.09 2.92
C LYS A 45 -4.56 -48.94 1.73
N HIS A 46 -4.25 -50.02 1.00
CA HIS A 46 -3.38 -49.94 -0.18
C HIS A 46 -3.99 -49.14 -1.33
N SER A 47 -5.31 -49.16 -1.51
CA SER A 47 -6.04 -48.37 -2.52
C SER A 47 -5.99 -46.87 -2.21
N LYS A 48 -6.25 -46.46 -0.95
CA LYS A 48 -6.15 -45.06 -0.53
C LYS A 48 -4.72 -44.53 -0.58
N THR A 49 -3.72 -45.32 -0.16
CA THR A 49 -2.30 -44.93 -0.26
C THR A 49 -1.86 -44.83 -1.72
N ARG A 50 -2.22 -45.77 -2.61
CA ARG A 50 -1.95 -45.65 -4.06
C ARG A 50 -2.64 -44.43 -4.70
N GLN A 51 -3.87 -44.11 -4.33
CA GLN A 51 -4.57 -42.92 -4.83
C GLN A 51 -3.91 -41.61 -4.35
N ILE A 52 -3.46 -41.54 -3.10
CA ILE A 52 -2.76 -40.38 -2.55
C ILE A 52 -1.38 -40.21 -3.24
N THR A 53 -0.62 -41.29 -3.40
CA THR A 53 0.68 -41.26 -4.09
C THR A 53 0.53 -40.94 -5.59
N ALA A 54 -0.49 -41.48 -6.26
CA ALA A 54 -0.78 -41.18 -7.66
C ALA A 54 -1.24 -39.71 -7.86
N ARG A 55 -2.10 -39.18 -6.96
CA ARG A 55 -2.47 -37.75 -6.97
C ARG A 55 -1.27 -36.85 -6.72
N LYS A 56 -0.38 -37.20 -5.79
CA LYS A 56 0.85 -36.45 -5.51
C LYS A 56 1.83 -36.49 -6.69
N ASN A 57 1.99 -37.65 -7.34
CA ASN A 57 2.83 -37.78 -8.53
C ASN A 57 2.27 -37.03 -9.75
N HIS A 58 0.95 -37.05 -9.95
CA HIS A 58 0.29 -36.30 -11.03
C HIS A 58 0.33 -34.78 -10.79
N SER A 59 0.15 -34.35 -9.54
CA SER A 59 0.32 -32.95 -9.13
C SER A 59 1.75 -32.47 -9.38
N ASN A 60 2.76 -33.29 -9.05
CA ASN A 60 4.17 -32.98 -9.33
C ASN A 60 4.48 -32.91 -10.84
N LEU A 61 3.87 -33.77 -11.67
CA LEU A 61 4.05 -33.73 -13.12
C LEU A 61 3.47 -32.44 -13.73
N LEU A 62 2.26 -32.05 -13.34
CA LEU A 62 1.63 -30.81 -13.80
C LEU A 62 2.38 -29.56 -13.29
N ALA A 63 2.86 -29.58 -12.05
CA ALA A 63 3.69 -28.51 -11.51
C ALA A 63 4.98 -28.32 -12.32
N ASN A 64 5.65 -29.42 -12.68
CA ASN A 64 6.84 -29.39 -13.52
C ASN A 64 6.53 -28.91 -14.95
N LEU A 65 5.40 -29.33 -15.53
CA LEU A 65 4.95 -28.86 -16.84
C LEU A 65 4.76 -27.35 -16.85
N PHE A 66 3.97 -26.80 -15.91
CA PHE A 66 3.74 -25.36 -15.85
C PHE A 66 5.02 -24.59 -15.55
N LYS A 67 5.91 -25.10 -14.70
CA LYS A 67 7.22 -24.48 -14.45
C LYS A 67 8.09 -24.44 -15.71
N SER A 68 8.05 -25.50 -16.53
CA SER A 68 8.74 -25.51 -17.83
C SER A 68 8.11 -24.52 -18.81
N LEU A 69 6.79 -24.35 -18.80
CA LEU A 69 6.09 -23.37 -19.62
C LEU A 69 6.43 -21.94 -19.18
N ASP A 70 6.47 -21.67 -17.88
CA ASP A 70 6.92 -20.37 -17.34
C ASP A 70 8.33 -20.05 -17.81
N GLY A 71 9.25 -21.02 -17.75
CA GLY A 71 10.61 -20.89 -18.27
C GLY A 71 10.64 -20.58 -19.76
N PHE A 72 9.85 -21.29 -20.58
CA PHE A 72 9.75 -21.04 -22.01
C PHE A 72 9.21 -19.63 -22.32
N ILE A 73 8.19 -19.18 -21.59
CA ILE A 73 7.63 -17.84 -21.74
C ILE A 73 8.71 -16.79 -21.44
N CYS A 74 9.42 -16.93 -20.32
CA CYS A 74 10.48 -16.00 -19.91
C CYS A 74 11.65 -15.96 -20.89
N ASP A 75 12.08 -17.12 -21.41
CA ASP A 75 13.28 -17.22 -22.23
C ASP A 75 13.02 -16.87 -23.72
N PHE A 76 11.80 -17.11 -24.23
CA PHE A 76 11.52 -17.05 -25.67
C PHE A 76 10.32 -16.20 -26.09
N VAL A 77 9.38 -15.88 -25.18
CA VAL A 77 8.14 -15.16 -25.54
C VAL A 77 8.14 -13.73 -25.02
N ASP A 78 8.65 -13.48 -23.81
CA ASP A 78 8.77 -12.14 -23.25
C ASP A 78 9.84 -11.26 -23.92
N PRO A 79 11.04 -11.77 -24.27
CA PRO A 79 12.10 -10.89 -24.75
C PRO A 79 11.76 -10.21 -26.09
N PRO A 80 12.22 -8.95 -26.30
CA PRO A 80 13.04 -8.14 -25.39
C PRO A 80 12.21 -7.47 -24.27
N LEU A 81 12.77 -7.40 -23.06
CA LEU A 81 12.17 -6.67 -21.95
C LEU A 81 12.48 -5.17 -22.06
N ARG A 82 11.49 -4.33 -21.78
CA ARG A 82 11.71 -2.88 -21.61
C ARG A 82 12.42 -2.59 -20.27
N PRO A 83 13.16 -1.47 -20.14
CA PRO A 83 13.95 -1.19 -18.94
C PRO A 83 13.17 -1.21 -17.63
N SER A 84 11.93 -0.69 -17.62
CA SER A 84 11.06 -0.62 -16.44
C SER A 84 10.61 -1.97 -15.89
N ILE A 85 10.84 -3.07 -16.63
CA ILE A 85 10.49 -4.42 -16.20
C ILE A 85 11.65 -5.42 -16.37
N ASP A 86 12.85 -4.99 -16.73
CA ASP A 86 14.01 -5.88 -16.81
C ASP A 86 14.60 -6.05 -15.41
N PRO A 87 14.56 -7.27 -14.81
CA PRO A 87 15.10 -7.51 -13.47
C PRO A 87 16.56 -7.09 -13.31
N LYS A 88 17.37 -7.13 -14.38
CA LYS A 88 18.78 -6.73 -14.33
C LYS A 88 18.95 -5.24 -14.10
N LEU A 89 17.96 -4.44 -14.50
CA LEU A 89 17.97 -2.99 -14.37
C LEU A 89 17.21 -2.57 -13.10
N VAL A 90 15.99 -3.07 -12.90
CA VAL A 90 15.13 -2.64 -11.78
C VAL A 90 15.58 -3.16 -10.42
N LEU A 91 16.37 -4.24 -10.37
CA LEU A 91 16.97 -4.78 -9.14
C LEU A 91 18.47 -4.47 -9.04
N SER A 92 18.97 -3.50 -9.81
CA SER A 92 20.38 -3.11 -9.74
C SER A 92 20.70 -2.24 -8.52
N GLY A 93 21.95 -2.27 -8.05
CA GLY A 93 22.39 -1.48 -6.90
C GLY A 93 21.59 -1.77 -5.64
N ASN A 94 21.18 -0.72 -4.91
CA ASN A 94 20.45 -0.88 -3.65
C ASN A 94 18.97 -1.30 -3.82
N TYR A 95 18.49 -1.53 -5.05
CA TYR A 95 17.20 -2.20 -5.29
C TYR A 95 17.30 -3.72 -5.24
N ALA A 96 18.51 -4.29 -5.23
CA ALA A 96 18.71 -5.73 -5.12
C ALA A 96 18.12 -6.28 -3.81
N PRO A 97 17.56 -7.49 -3.79
CA PRO A 97 16.99 -8.07 -2.57
C PRO A 97 18.07 -8.41 -1.53
N VAL A 98 17.64 -8.54 -0.28
CA VAL A 98 18.43 -9.03 0.86
C VAL A 98 17.72 -10.21 1.54
N ASP A 99 18.48 -10.98 2.32
CA ASP A 99 17.96 -12.07 3.14
C ASP A 99 17.37 -11.57 4.47
N GLU A 100 16.55 -12.40 5.11
CA GLU A 100 16.02 -12.15 6.45
C GLU A 100 17.14 -12.15 7.49
N LEU A 101 17.11 -11.17 8.40
CA LEU A 101 18.06 -11.09 9.52
C LEU A 101 17.32 -11.09 10.86
N PRO A 102 17.65 -12.01 11.79
CA PRO A 102 17.05 -12.02 13.13
C PRO A 102 17.45 -10.77 13.93
N PRO A 103 16.75 -10.49 15.05
CA PRO A 103 17.06 -9.34 15.90
C PRO A 103 18.54 -9.28 16.28
N THR A 104 19.23 -8.27 15.76
CA THR A 104 20.68 -8.11 15.86
C THR A 104 20.99 -6.77 16.51
N VAL A 105 21.83 -6.77 17.54
CA VAL A 105 22.25 -5.55 18.25
C VAL A 105 23.03 -4.65 17.30
N CYS A 106 22.72 -3.36 17.31
CA CYS A 106 23.35 -2.36 16.46
C CYS A 106 24.27 -1.44 17.27
N GLU A 107 25.30 -0.92 16.62
CA GLU A 107 26.14 0.14 17.17
C GLU A 107 25.45 1.50 17.03
N VAL A 108 25.49 2.31 18.08
CA VAL A 108 24.87 3.64 18.14
C VAL A 108 25.96 4.69 18.26
N GLU A 109 26.02 5.60 17.30
CA GLU A 109 26.82 6.82 17.33
C GLU A 109 25.95 7.98 17.83
N GLY A 110 26.45 8.79 18.77
CA GLY A 110 25.65 9.84 19.42
C GLY A 110 24.75 9.31 20.54
N SER A 111 23.60 9.95 20.77
CA SER A 111 22.66 9.54 21.82
C SER A 111 21.23 9.51 21.30
N LEU A 112 20.63 8.31 21.28
CA LEU A 112 19.22 8.14 20.90
C LEU A 112 18.31 8.87 21.91
N PRO A 113 17.45 9.80 21.46
CA PRO A 113 16.52 10.51 22.32
C PRO A 113 15.57 9.57 23.10
N PRO A 114 15.20 9.87 24.35
CA PRO A 114 14.31 9.02 25.15
C PRO A 114 12.92 8.80 24.54
N CYS A 115 12.41 9.74 23.73
CA CYS A 115 11.13 9.62 23.04
C CYS A 115 11.15 8.53 21.94
N LEU A 116 12.34 8.12 21.49
CA LEU A 116 12.50 6.95 20.63
C LEU A 116 12.52 5.67 21.49
N ASP A 117 11.39 5.34 22.11
CA ASP A 117 11.16 4.05 22.75
C ASP A 117 9.99 3.34 22.06
N GLY A 118 10.32 2.32 21.28
CA GLY A 118 9.37 1.68 20.36
C GLY A 118 10.07 1.00 19.20
N ALA A 119 9.42 0.97 18.04
CA ALA A 119 9.94 0.39 16.80
C ALA A 119 9.67 1.29 15.60
N TYR A 120 10.72 1.61 14.83
CA TYR A 120 10.57 2.10 13.47
C TYR A 120 10.53 0.91 12.52
N ILE A 121 9.51 0.85 11.67
CA ILE A 121 9.29 -0.24 10.72
C ILE A 121 9.08 0.39 9.36
N ARG A 122 9.79 -0.09 8.35
CA ARG A 122 9.57 0.33 6.95
C ARG A 122 9.28 -0.89 6.10
N ASN A 123 8.26 -0.76 5.24
CA ASN A 123 7.93 -1.75 4.24
C ASN A 123 8.62 -1.45 2.90
N GLY A 124 8.66 -2.44 2.02
CA GLY A 124 9.22 -2.29 0.69
C GLY A 124 9.28 -3.61 -0.07
N PRO A 125 9.54 -3.54 -1.39
CA PRO A 125 9.62 -4.71 -2.25
C PRO A 125 10.98 -5.37 -2.11
N ASN A 126 10.98 -6.70 -1.96
CA ASN A 126 12.18 -7.52 -1.91
C ASN A 126 11.81 -8.88 -2.51
N PRO A 127 12.00 -9.14 -3.82
CA PRO A 127 11.61 -10.42 -4.40
C PRO A 127 12.37 -11.58 -3.73
N GLN A 128 11.65 -12.58 -3.20
CA GLN A 128 12.28 -13.71 -2.49
C GLN A 128 13.07 -14.63 -3.44
N PHE A 129 12.76 -14.59 -4.73
CA PHE A 129 13.49 -15.26 -5.80
C PHE A 129 13.84 -14.23 -6.87
N ILE A 130 15.07 -14.29 -7.39
CA ILE A 130 15.46 -13.46 -8.52
C ILE A 130 14.58 -13.80 -9.73
N PRO A 131 13.78 -12.83 -10.24
CA PRO A 131 12.88 -13.09 -11.36
C PRO A 131 13.66 -13.41 -12.63
N ARG A 132 13.24 -14.45 -13.35
CA ARG A 132 13.78 -14.80 -14.67
C ARG A 132 13.12 -14.01 -15.80
N GLY A 133 11.84 -13.69 -15.64
CA GLY A 133 11.03 -12.93 -16.59
C GLY A 133 10.82 -11.48 -16.16
N PRO A 134 9.86 -10.76 -16.76
CA PRO A 134 9.62 -9.35 -16.47
C PRO A 134 9.26 -9.12 -14.99
N HIS A 135 9.85 -8.07 -14.41
CA HIS A 135 9.62 -7.68 -13.01
C HIS A 135 9.64 -6.16 -12.87
N HIS A 136 8.57 -5.58 -12.35
CA HIS A 136 8.54 -4.18 -11.97
C HIS A 136 8.94 -4.04 -10.50
N LEU A 137 9.51 -2.90 -10.11
CA LEU A 137 9.92 -2.63 -8.72
C LEU A 137 8.77 -2.90 -7.72
N PHE A 138 7.54 -2.57 -8.10
CA PHE A 138 6.36 -2.72 -7.22
C PHE A 138 5.88 -4.17 -7.07
N ASP A 139 6.37 -5.10 -7.87
CA ASP A 139 5.96 -6.51 -7.84
C ASP A 139 6.75 -7.35 -6.81
N GLY A 140 7.75 -6.80 -6.13
CA GLY A 140 8.56 -7.54 -5.14
C GLY A 140 7.76 -7.92 -3.88
N ASP A 141 8.09 -9.06 -3.27
CA ASP A 141 7.46 -9.50 -2.02
C ASP A 141 7.71 -8.50 -0.88
N GLY A 142 6.73 -8.30 0.01
CA GLY A 142 6.87 -7.37 1.13
C GLY A 142 7.90 -7.82 2.14
N MET A 143 8.85 -6.94 2.46
CA MET A 143 9.85 -7.19 3.50
C MET A 143 9.97 -6.01 4.46
N LEU A 144 9.69 -6.31 5.74
CA LEU A 144 9.71 -5.36 6.83
C LEU A 144 11.13 -5.22 7.38
N HIS A 145 11.57 -3.98 7.51
CA HIS A 145 12.85 -3.60 8.11
C HIS A 145 12.56 -2.84 9.41
N CYS A 146 12.89 -3.45 10.56
CA CYS A 146 12.53 -2.97 11.88
C CYS A 146 13.77 -2.57 12.68
N VAL A 147 13.79 -1.34 13.22
CA VAL A 147 14.71 -0.90 14.27
C VAL A 147 13.93 -0.77 15.56
N ARG A 148 14.10 -1.73 16.47
CA ARG A 148 13.55 -1.69 17.83
C ARG A 148 14.50 -0.90 18.72
N ILE A 149 14.01 0.20 19.30
CA ILE A 149 14.78 1.09 20.16
C ILE A 149 14.22 1.06 21.57
N SER A 150 15.04 0.74 22.55
CA SER A 150 14.65 0.85 23.96
C SER A 150 15.83 1.22 24.83
N ARG A 151 15.61 2.19 25.74
CA ARG A 151 16.62 2.68 26.70
C ARG A 151 17.96 3.02 26.02
N GLY A 152 17.89 3.73 24.90
CA GLY A 152 19.06 4.17 24.14
C GLY A 152 19.82 3.07 23.37
N LYS A 153 19.27 1.85 23.29
CA LYS A 153 19.85 0.73 22.53
C LYS A 153 18.97 0.40 21.33
N ALA A 154 19.60 0.00 20.23
CA ALA A 154 18.91 -0.39 19.01
C ALA A 154 19.18 -1.85 18.64
N LYS A 155 18.14 -2.55 18.17
CA LYS A 155 18.24 -3.83 17.48
C LYS A 155 17.58 -3.72 16.12
N PHE A 156 18.20 -4.31 15.12
CA PHE A 156 17.68 -4.36 13.76
C PHE A 156 17.23 -5.79 13.41
N CYS A 157 16.10 -5.90 12.71
CA CYS A 157 15.55 -7.15 12.20
C CYS A 157 14.95 -6.93 10.80
N SER A 158 15.02 -7.95 9.96
CA SER A 158 14.28 -7.97 8.70
C SER A 158 13.55 -9.30 8.46
N ARG A 159 12.29 -9.20 8.02
CA ARG A 159 11.40 -10.34 7.80
C ARG A 159 10.49 -10.11 6.61
N PHE A 160 10.29 -11.13 5.79
CA PHE A 160 9.22 -11.14 4.80
C PHE A 160 7.86 -11.14 5.49
N VAL A 161 6.92 -10.39 4.92
CA VAL A 161 5.50 -10.60 5.20
C VAL A 161 5.12 -11.95 4.59
N LYS A 162 4.69 -12.90 5.42
CA LYS A 162 4.36 -14.27 4.99
C LYS A 162 3.00 -14.32 4.30
N THR A 163 2.87 -13.64 3.16
CA THR A 163 1.64 -13.61 2.35
C THR A 163 1.28 -14.99 1.79
N TYR A 164 0.04 -15.16 1.33
CA TYR A 164 -0.33 -16.40 0.64
C TYR A 164 0.56 -16.65 -0.59
N LYS A 165 0.75 -15.61 -1.41
CA LYS A 165 1.71 -15.62 -2.53
C LYS A 165 3.10 -16.06 -2.08
N TYR A 166 3.65 -15.42 -1.04
CA TYR A 166 4.97 -15.74 -0.52
C TYR A 166 5.12 -17.23 -0.18
N ASN A 167 4.16 -17.76 0.58
CA ASN A 167 4.19 -19.15 1.06
C ASN A 167 4.03 -20.16 -0.09
N VAL A 168 3.16 -19.87 -1.06
CA VAL A 168 3.00 -20.69 -2.27
C VAL A 168 4.31 -20.74 -3.05
N GLU A 169 4.90 -19.59 -3.38
CA GLU A 169 6.12 -19.54 -4.17
C GLU A 169 7.30 -20.20 -3.44
N ARG A 170 7.36 -20.06 -2.11
CA ARG A 170 8.32 -20.77 -1.25
C ARG A 170 8.19 -22.29 -1.36
N GLU A 171 6.96 -22.82 -1.37
CA GLU A 171 6.69 -24.26 -1.53
C GLU A 171 7.09 -24.76 -2.93
N PHE A 172 6.85 -23.96 -3.97
CA PHE A 172 7.26 -24.27 -5.34
C PHE A 172 8.76 -24.08 -5.61
N GLY A 173 9.45 -23.27 -4.79
CA GLY A 173 10.84 -22.89 -4.99
C GLY A 173 11.07 -22.02 -6.23
N SER A 174 10.04 -21.28 -6.67
CA SER A 174 10.11 -20.35 -7.80
C SER A 174 8.90 -19.42 -7.84
N PRO A 175 9.00 -18.25 -8.50
CA PRO A 175 7.84 -17.41 -8.79
C PRO A 175 6.81 -18.19 -9.63
N VAL A 176 5.55 -18.20 -9.20
CA VAL A 176 4.43 -18.89 -9.90
C VAL A 176 3.14 -18.08 -9.90
N VAL A 177 3.03 -17.05 -9.05
CA VAL A 177 1.90 -16.15 -9.04
C VAL A 177 2.19 -15.02 -10.03
N ILE A 178 1.19 -14.66 -10.84
CA ILE A 178 1.34 -13.62 -11.85
C ILE A 178 1.53 -12.25 -11.19
N ASN A 179 2.52 -11.49 -11.67
CA ASN A 179 2.79 -10.12 -11.22
C ASN A 179 1.73 -9.15 -11.75
N TYR A 180 1.44 -8.09 -10.99
CA TYR A 180 0.39 -7.14 -11.34
C TYR A 180 0.85 -6.10 -12.36
N PHE A 181 2.10 -5.63 -12.27
CA PHE A 181 2.60 -4.57 -13.16
C PHE A 181 3.40 -5.11 -14.34
N SER A 182 4.18 -6.17 -14.14
CA SER A 182 5.15 -6.64 -15.13
C SER A 182 4.66 -7.73 -16.09
N ALA A 183 3.48 -8.31 -15.88
CA ALA A 183 3.04 -9.49 -16.63
C ALA A 183 2.65 -9.22 -18.11
N PHE A 184 2.73 -7.97 -18.59
CA PHE A 184 2.23 -7.53 -19.88
C PHE A 184 3.36 -7.03 -20.81
N THR A 185 4.07 -7.97 -21.43
CA THR A 185 5.19 -7.72 -22.36
C THR A 185 4.74 -7.72 -23.82
N SER A 186 3.86 -8.64 -24.18
CA SER A 186 3.25 -8.77 -25.50
C SER A 186 1.95 -9.57 -25.40
N LEU A 187 1.07 -9.49 -26.42
CA LEU A 187 -0.18 -10.25 -26.40
C LEU A 187 0.06 -11.78 -26.28
N PRO A 188 0.99 -12.40 -27.03
CA PRO A 188 1.31 -13.82 -26.85
C PRO A 188 1.79 -14.17 -25.44
N ALA A 189 2.68 -13.35 -24.86
CA ALA A 189 3.20 -13.58 -23.51
C ALA A 189 2.08 -13.49 -22.46
N THR A 190 1.26 -12.44 -22.54
CA THR A 190 0.10 -12.25 -21.67
C THR A 190 -0.83 -13.47 -21.75
N VAL A 191 -1.26 -13.88 -22.95
CA VAL A 191 -2.16 -15.04 -23.12
C VAL A 191 -1.53 -16.31 -22.55
N ALA A 192 -0.23 -16.53 -22.78
CA ALA A 192 0.48 -17.69 -22.25
C ALA A 192 0.52 -17.68 -20.71
N ARG A 193 0.84 -16.54 -20.09
CA ARG A 193 0.88 -16.38 -18.62
C ARG A 193 -0.48 -16.60 -17.98
N TYR A 194 -1.55 -16.02 -18.54
CA TYR A 194 -2.91 -16.25 -18.06
C TYR A 194 -3.34 -17.70 -18.24
N THR A 195 -2.95 -18.36 -19.34
CA THR A 195 -3.24 -19.78 -19.56
C THR A 195 -2.54 -20.66 -18.53
N VAL A 196 -1.26 -20.42 -18.24
CA VAL A 196 -0.51 -21.14 -17.18
C VAL A 196 -1.12 -20.87 -15.81
N THR A 197 -1.41 -19.61 -15.48
CA THR A 197 -2.06 -19.20 -14.22
C THR A 197 -3.40 -19.89 -14.03
N PHE A 198 -4.24 -19.91 -15.07
CA PHE A 198 -5.51 -20.60 -15.07
C PHE A 198 -5.32 -22.11 -14.87
N GLY A 199 -4.40 -22.73 -15.61
CA GLY A 199 -4.05 -24.14 -15.49
C GLY A 199 -3.59 -24.53 -14.08
N ARG A 200 -2.75 -23.71 -13.43
CA ARG A 200 -2.32 -23.89 -12.04
C ARG A 200 -3.50 -23.78 -11.06
N THR A 201 -4.37 -22.79 -11.27
CA THR A 201 -5.54 -22.58 -10.42
C THR A 201 -6.53 -23.76 -10.52
N VAL A 202 -6.90 -24.20 -11.72
CA VAL A 202 -7.86 -25.32 -11.90
C VAL A 202 -7.26 -26.68 -11.52
N SER A 203 -5.94 -26.83 -11.56
CA SER A 203 -5.25 -28.02 -11.06
C SER A 203 -5.03 -28.02 -9.55
N GLY A 204 -5.43 -26.97 -8.85
CA GLY A 204 -5.35 -26.86 -7.39
C GLY A 204 -3.93 -26.60 -6.87
N GLN A 205 -3.05 -26.02 -7.69
CA GLN A 205 -1.68 -25.66 -7.26
C GLN A 205 -1.65 -24.45 -6.34
N TYR A 206 -2.57 -23.51 -6.53
CA TYR A 206 -2.87 -22.45 -5.57
C TYR A 206 -4.29 -21.92 -5.80
N ASP A 207 -4.79 -21.13 -4.85
CA ASP A 207 -6.12 -20.54 -4.88
C ASP A 207 -6.02 -19.01 -4.80
N VAL A 208 -6.31 -18.34 -5.92
CA VAL A 208 -6.26 -16.87 -6.03
C VAL A 208 -7.19 -16.16 -5.04
N ARG A 209 -8.23 -16.84 -4.54
CA ARG A 209 -9.14 -16.28 -3.52
C ARG A 209 -8.43 -16.07 -2.18
N ARG A 210 -7.29 -16.71 -1.94
CA ARG A 210 -6.55 -16.54 -0.68
C ARG A 210 -5.62 -15.32 -0.67
N GLY A 211 -5.71 -14.47 -1.69
CA GLY A 211 -4.92 -13.26 -1.85
C GLY A 211 -3.69 -13.47 -2.75
N THR A 212 -3.44 -12.55 -3.66
CA THR A 212 -2.26 -12.56 -4.53
C THR A 212 -1.34 -11.36 -4.31
N GLY A 213 -1.60 -10.54 -3.29
CA GLY A 213 -0.82 -9.33 -3.07
C GLY A 213 0.51 -9.57 -2.37
N ASN A 214 1.34 -8.54 -2.44
CA ASN A 214 2.71 -8.56 -1.96
C ASN A 214 2.85 -8.08 -0.52
N ALA A 215 1.86 -7.33 0.01
CA ALA A 215 1.91 -6.66 1.31
C ALA A 215 3.20 -5.82 1.49
N ASN A 216 3.62 -5.12 0.44
CA ASN A 216 4.93 -4.47 0.34
C ASN A 216 4.88 -2.93 0.43
N THR A 217 3.69 -2.32 0.40
CA THR A 217 3.53 -0.88 0.16
C THR A 217 3.75 -0.06 1.43
N SER A 218 3.01 -0.35 2.49
CA SER A 218 3.02 0.50 3.70
C SER A 218 2.71 -0.29 4.98
N LEU A 219 2.63 0.45 6.09
CA LEU A 219 2.25 -0.03 7.41
C LEU A 219 1.21 0.91 8.01
N ALA A 220 0.27 0.38 8.79
CA ALA A 220 -0.67 1.19 9.56
C ALA A 220 -1.03 0.54 10.89
N LEU A 221 -1.27 1.38 11.89
CA LEU A 221 -1.74 0.97 13.22
C LEU A 221 -3.17 1.48 13.42
N PHE A 222 -4.13 0.57 13.53
CA PHE A 222 -5.52 0.90 13.86
C PHE A 222 -6.21 -0.33 14.47
N GLY A 223 -7.27 -0.12 15.26
CA GLY A 223 -8.01 -1.23 15.86
C GLY A 223 -7.18 -2.16 16.75
N GLY A 224 -6.15 -1.62 17.42
CA GLY A 224 -5.24 -2.39 18.26
C GLY A 224 -4.34 -3.39 17.51
N LYS A 225 -4.21 -3.27 16.19
CA LYS A 225 -3.40 -4.16 15.34
C LYS A 225 -2.50 -3.36 14.42
N LEU A 226 -1.28 -3.88 14.22
CA LEU A 226 -0.36 -3.38 13.22
C LEU A 226 -0.52 -4.19 11.93
N PHE A 227 -0.63 -3.52 10.80
CA PHE A 227 -0.82 -4.16 9.50
C PHE A 227 0.28 -3.80 8.50
N ALA A 228 0.69 -4.75 7.67
CA ALA A 228 1.37 -4.53 6.41
C ALA A 228 0.35 -4.50 5.27
N LEU A 229 0.45 -3.52 4.38
CA LEU A 229 -0.60 -3.21 3.40
C LEU A 229 -0.07 -3.21 1.96
N CYS A 230 -0.96 -3.50 1.02
CA CYS A 230 -0.76 -3.36 -0.42
C CYS A 230 -2.14 -3.28 -1.09
N GLU A 231 -2.32 -2.37 -2.05
CA GLU A 231 -3.62 -2.08 -2.70
C GLU A 231 -4.21 -3.25 -3.49
N SER A 232 -3.46 -4.35 -3.65
CA SER A 232 -3.88 -5.54 -4.37
C SER A 232 -4.45 -6.65 -3.48
N ASP A 233 -4.48 -6.46 -2.15
CA ASP A 233 -4.93 -7.51 -1.23
C ASP A 233 -5.49 -6.94 0.09
N LEU A 234 -6.00 -7.83 0.94
CA LEU A 234 -6.41 -7.50 2.31
C LEU A 234 -5.18 -7.27 3.21
N PRO A 235 -5.35 -6.54 4.33
CA PRO A 235 -4.28 -6.28 5.29
C PRO A 235 -3.68 -7.56 5.88
N TYR A 236 -2.36 -7.57 6.11
CA TYR A 236 -1.69 -8.64 6.84
C TYR A 236 -1.31 -8.16 8.23
N ALA A 237 -1.86 -8.79 9.27
CA ALA A 237 -1.56 -8.46 10.65
C ALA A 237 -0.13 -8.88 11.02
N ILE A 238 0.58 -8.00 11.70
CA ILE A 238 1.98 -8.13 12.09
C ILE A 238 2.10 -7.96 13.60
N LYS A 239 3.01 -8.72 14.21
CA LYS A 239 3.40 -8.59 15.62
C LYS A 239 4.89 -8.30 15.71
N ILE A 240 5.26 -7.36 16.56
CA ILE A 240 6.66 -7.15 16.96
C ILE A 240 6.86 -7.79 18.32
N THR A 241 7.87 -8.63 18.46
CA THR A 241 8.22 -9.25 19.74
C THR A 241 9.03 -8.29 20.61
N SER A 242 9.05 -8.55 21.92
CA SER A 242 9.82 -7.73 22.87
C SER A 242 11.33 -7.74 22.60
N ASP A 243 11.85 -8.79 21.97
CA ASP A 243 13.25 -8.87 21.55
C ASP A 243 13.54 -8.23 20.19
N GLY A 244 12.51 -7.77 19.47
CA GLY A 244 12.61 -7.00 18.23
C GLY A 244 12.40 -7.80 16.93
N ASP A 245 11.89 -9.03 17.01
CA ASP A 245 11.53 -9.83 15.84
C ASP A 245 10.16 -9.40 15.28
N VAL A 246 9.91 -9.73 14.02
CA VAL A 246 8.68 -9.38 13.30
C VAL A 246 7.99 -10.66 12.83
N ILE A 247 6.75 -10.88 13.27
CA ILE A 247 5.97 -12.08 12.99
C ILE A 247 4.74 -11.69 12.19
N THR A 248 4.53 -12.34 11.04
CA THR A 248 3.25 -12.27 10.31
C THR A 248 2.22 -13.16 10.99
N LEU A 249 1.13 -12.56 11.48
CA LEU A 249 0.01 -13.28 12.09
C LEU A 249 -0.93 -13.87 11.03
N GLY A 250 -1.08 -13.19 9.90
CA GLY A 250 -1.85 -13.67 8.75
C GLY A 250 -2.62 -12.55 8.04
N ARG A 251 -3.30 -12.93 6.95
CA ARG A 251 -4.23 -12.06 6.22
C ARG A 251 -5.50 -11.86 7.06
N ASP A 252 -5.95 -10.63 7.23
CA ASP A 252 -7.15 -10.33 8.03
C ASP A 252 -8.40 -10.31 7.13
N GLU A 253 -9.06 -11.46 7.07
CA GLU A 253 -10.26 -11.69 6.26
C GLU A 253 -11.50 -10.92 6.79
N SER A 254 -11.44 -10.26 7.95
CA SER A 254 -12.57 -9.46 8.44
C SER A 254 -12.78 -8.16 7.65
N PHE A 255 -11.79 -7.73 6.85
CA PHE A 255 -11.85 -6.48 6.09
C PHE A 255 -12.50 -6.61 4.70
N GLY A 256 -12.81 -7.83 4.24
CA GLY A 256 -13.50 -8.01 2.98
C GLY A 256 -13.57 -9.46 2.51
N GLU A 257 -14.23 -9.64 1.37
CA GLU A 257 -14.32 -10.91 0.68
C GLU A 257 -12.98 -11.34 0.06
N PRO A 258 -12.79 -12.63 -0.26
CA PRO A 258 -11.52 -13.21 -0.71
C PRO A 258 -10.78 -12.47 -1.86
N LEU A 259 -11.50 -11.79 -2.75
CA LEU A 259 -10.95 -11.05 -3.91
C LEU A 259 -10.95 -9.52 -3.73
N MET A 260 -11.27 -9.03 -2.54
CA MET A 260 -11.25 -7.61 -2.23
C MET A 260 -9.85 -7.19 -1.78
N ALA A 261 -9.61 -5.89 -1.87
CA ALA A 261 -8.41 -5.24 -1.39
C ALA A 261 -8.76 -4.03 -0.53
N MET A 262 -7.75 -3.49 0.13
CA MET A 262 -7.83 -2.23 0.87
C MET A 262 -6.68 -1.33 0.44
N THR A 263 -6.90 -0.02 0.47
CA THR A 263 -5.84 0.98 0.28
C THR A 263 -4.62 0.69 1.16
N ALA A 264 -3.44 0.99 0.62
CA ALA A 264 -2.21 1.04 1.40
C ALA A 264 -2.13 2.29 2.28
N HIS A 265 -3.01 3.28 2.12
CA HIS A 265 -2.90 4.56 2.83
C HIS A 265 -4.12 4.86 3.70
N PRO A 266 -4.53 3.97 4.63
CA PRO A 266 -5.59 4.32 5.56
C PRO A 266 -5.15 5.51 6.42
N LYS A 267 -6.06 6.45 6.65
CA LYS A 267 -5.79 7.62 7.50
C LYS A 267 -6.44 7.41 8.85
N VAL A 268 -5.66 7.57 9.92
CA VAL A 268 -6.12 7.36 11.29
C VAL A 268 -6.31 8.71 11.97
N ASP A 269 -7.52 8.96 12.45
CA ASP A 269 -7.82 10.12 13.29
C ASP A 269 -7.45 9.77 14.74
N LYS A 270 -6.39 10.41 15.26
CA LYS A 270 -5.92 10.15 16.63
C LYS A 270 -6.90 10.59 17.71
N GLU A 271 -7.82 11.52 17.42
CA GLU A 271 -8.79 11.97 18.43
C GLU A 271 -9.90 10.95 18.63
N THR A 272 -10.39 10.35 17.55
CA THR A 272 -11.48 9.37 17.61
C THR A 272 -10.99 7.92 17.68
N GLY A 273 -9.75 7.66 17.26
CA GLY A 273 -9.21 6.32 17.05
C GLY A 273 -9.77 5.63 15.81
N GLU A 274 -10.61 6.29 15.02
CA GLU A 274 -11.15 5.75 13.79
C GLU A 274 -10.09 5.76 12.67
N ALA A 275 -10.11 4.72 11.84
CA ALA A 275 -9.38 4.70 10.58
C ALA A 275 -10.35 4.82 9.41
N PHE A 276 -9.91 5.54 8.39
CA PHE A 276 -10.62 5.77 7.15
C PHE A 276 -9.88 5.06 6.03
N ALA A 277 -10.59 4.32 5.20
CA ALA A 277 -9.99 3.51 4.15
C ALA A 277 -10.91 3.44 2.94
N PHE A 278 -10.36 3.01 1.82
CA PHE A 278 -11.13 2.74 0.61
C PHE A 278 -10.64 1.48 -0.09
N ARG A 279 -11.42 1.05 -1.06
CA ARG A 279 -11.11 -0.03 -1.98
C ARG A 279 -11.27 0.46 -3.41
N PRO A 280 -10.21 0.41 -4.23
CA PRO A 280 -10.33 0.58 -5.68
C PRO A 280 -10.89 -0.69 -6.33
N SER A 281 -11.50 -0.55 -7.51
CA SER A 281 -12.08 -1.64 -8.27
C SER A 281 -12.01 -1.35 -9.77
N ILE A 282 -11.81 -2.39 -10.57
CA ILE A 282 -11.85 -2.30 -12.05
C ILE A 282 -13.27 -2.47 -12.61
N SER A 283 -14.26 -2.74 -11.75
CA SER A 283 -15.68 -2.81 -12.08
C SER A 283 -16.49 -1.89 -11.20
N ARG A 284 -17.56 -1.29 -11.73
CA ARG A 284 -18.43 -0.38 -10.98
C ARG A 284 -19.06 -1.09 -9.76
N PRO A 285 -19.11 -0.48 -8.56
CA PRO A 285 -18.50 0.81 -8.18
C PRO A 285 -16.96 0.76 -8.20
N PHE A 286 -16.33 1.71 -8.90
CA PHE A 286 -14.87 1.75 -9.08
C PHE A 286 -14.10 2.19 -7.82
N LEU A 287 -14.79 2.87 -6.91
CA LEU A 287 -14.29 3.31 -5.62
C LEU A 287 -15.33 2.98 -4.55
N THR A 288 -14.89 2.41 -3.43
CA THR A 288 -15.75 2.13 -2.29
C THR A 288 -15.05 2.60 -1.02
N TYR A 289 -15.68 3.51 -0.28
CA TYR A 289 -15.17 4.10 0.95
C TYR A 289 -15.73 3.37 2.17
N PHE A 290 -14.96 3.29 3.26
CA PHE A 290 -15.46 2.76 4.53
C PHE A 290 -14.63 3.26 5.71
N ARG A 291 -15.23 3.16 6.90
CA ARG A 291 -14.61 3.47 8.19
C ARG A 291 -14.30 2.21 8.97
N ILE A 292 -13.35 2.32 9.89
CA ILE A 292 -13.00 1.31 10.87
C ILE A 292 -13.01 2.02 12.21
N ASN A 293 -13.81 1.54 13.16
CA ASN A 293 -13.88 2.19 14.47
C ASN A 293 -12.62 1.90 15.31
N ALA A 294 -12.52 2.53 16.48
CA ALA A 294 -11.38 2.37 17.39
C ALA A 294 -11.12 0.93 17.84
N ASP A 295 -12.17 0.08 17.85
CA ASP A 295 -12.08 -1.35 18.19
C ASP A 295 -11.63 -2.22 17.00
N GLY A 296 -11.38 -1.63 15.83
CA GLY A 296 -10.98 -2.34 14.62
C GLY A 296 -12.13 -2.96 13.83
N ILE A 297 -13.38 -2.59 14.13
CA ILE A 297 -14.56 -3.10 13.45
C ILE A 297 -14.86 -2.23 12.23
N LYS A 298 -14.79 -2.87 11.05
CA LYS A 298 -15.17 -2.26 9.77
C LYS A 298 -16.65 -1.90 9.78
N GLN A 299 -16.95 -0.65 9.42
CA GLN A 299 -18.30 -0.11 9.27
C GLN A 299 -18.87 -0.39 7.86
N PRO A 300 -20.18 -0.22 7.64
CA PRO A 300 -20.79 -0.38 6.32
C PRO A 300 -20.05 0.38 5.22
N GLU A 301 -19.96 -0.23 4.04
CA GLU A 301 -19.31 0.36 2.88
C GLU A 301 -20.18 1.43 2.22
N VAL A 302 -19.53 2.44 1.65
CA VAL A 302 -20.10 3.54 0.88
C VAL A 302 -19.61 3.43 -0.57
N PRO A 303 -20.36 2.77 -1.46
CA PRO A 303 -20.05 2.72 -2.88
C PRO A 303 -20.14 4.10 -3.53
N ILE A 304 -19.07 4.54 -4.21
CA ILE A 304 -19.08 5.83 -4.91
C ILE A 304 -19.46 5.60 -6.38
N PHE A 305 -20.75 5.68 -6.68
CA PHE A 305 -21.28 5.44 -8.03
C PHE A 305 -21.07 6.64 -8.97
N SER A 306 -20.79 7.81 -8.43
CA SER A 306 -20.46 9.04 -9.18
C SER A 306 -19.06 9.03 -9.83
N VAL A 307 -18.22 8.02 -9.57
CA VAL A 307 -16.99 7.76 -10.34
C VAL A 307 -17.34 7.01 -11.64
N PRO A 308 -17.08 7.57 -12.83
CA PRO A 308 -17.55 7.01 -14.10
C PRO A 308 -16.66 5.91 -14.67
N GLU A 309 -15.38 5.86 -14.26
CA GLU A 309 -14.38 4.91 -14.76
C GLU A 309 -13.33 4.61 -13.68
N ALA A 310 -12.51 3.57 -13.90
CA ALA A 310 -11.47 3.20 -12.95
C ALA A 310 -10.25 4.14 -13.09
N SER A 311 -9.99 4.91 -12.04
CA SER A 311 -8.74 5.67 -11.88
C SER A 311 -7.78 4.93 -10.96
N LEU A 312 -6.48 5.14 -11.16
CA LEU A 312 -5.45 4.70 -10.22
C LEU A 312 -5.49 5.60 -8.99
N VAL A 313 -6.26 5.21 -7.97
CA VAL A 313 -6.35 5.91 -6.68
C VAL A 313 -5.40 5.23 -5.70
N HIS A 314 -4.18 5.79 -5.57
CA HIS A 314 -3.16 5.28 -4.64
C HIS A 314 -3.40 5.75 -3.20
N ASP A 315 -3.55 7.07 -3.03
CA ASP A 315 -3.72 7.73 -1.75
C ASP A 315 -5.02 8.57 -1.73
N PHE A 316 -5.47 8.93 -0.53
CA PHE A 316 -6.59 9.82 -0.28
C PHE A 316 -6.30 10.66 0.97
N ALA A 317 -7.08 11.70 1.24
CA ALA A 317 -6.90 12.51 2.44
C ALA A 317 -8.16 12.55 3.30
N ILE A 318 -7.97 12.87 4.58
CA ILE A 318 -9.05 13.21 5.49
C ILE A 318 -8.81 14.60 6.07
N THR A 319 -9.90 15.29 6.39
CA THR A 319 -9.93 16.48 7.22
C THR A 319 -10.79 16.19 8.45
N LYS A 320 -11.10 17.23 9.23
CA LYS A 320 -12.02 17.10 10.36
C LYS A 320 -13.40 16.57 9.93
N ASN A 321 -13.91 16.98 8.77
CA ASN A 321 -15.26 16.68 8.31
C ASN A 321 -15.33 15.95 6.97
N TYR A 322 -14.25 15.90 6.18
CA TYR A 322 -14.28 15.36 4.82
C TYR A 322 -13.28 14.23 4.59
N ALA A 323 -13.62 13.33 3.67
CA ALA A 323 -12.66 12.49 2.95
C ALA A 323 -12.52 13.01 1.52
N ILE A 324 -11.30 12.96 0.98
CA ILE A 324 -10.95 13.57 -0.31
C ILE A 324 -10.27 12.52 -1.20
N PHE A 325 -10.86 12.25 -2.35
CA PHE A 325 -10.41 11.23 -3.30
C PHE A 325 -9.96 11.87 -4.62
N PRO A 326 -8.74 11.57 -5.10
CA PRO A 326 -8.31 12.02 -6.41
C PRO A 326 -8.89 11.13 -7.53
N ASP A 327 -9.45 11.75 -8.55
CA ASP A 327 -9.83 11.12 -9.81
C ASP A 327 -8.97 11.75 -10.92
N THR A 328 -7.80 11.16 -11.14
CA THR A 328 -6.69 11.72 -11.96
C THR A 328 -6.72 11.23 -13.40
N GLN A 329 -5.76 11.69 -14.21
CA GLN A 329 -5.56 11.24 -15.58
C GLN A 329 -5.00 9.80 -15.66
N MET A 330 -4.49 9.26 -14.55
CA MET A 330 -4.00 7.89 -14.46
C MET A 330 -5.20 6.95 -14.33
N VAL A 331 -5.51 6.19 -15.39
CA VAL A 331 -6.68 5.34 -15.49
C VAL A 331 -6.31 3.87 -15.66
N ILE A 332 -7.25 2.99 -15.33
CA ILE A 332 -7.12 1.54 -15.50
C ILE A 332 -8.09 1.09 -16.61
N ASP A 333 -7.56 0.73 -17.78
CA ASP A 333 -8.33 0.14 -18.88
C ASP A 333 -7.91 -1.34 -19.10
N PRO A 334 -8.70 -2.30 -18.60
CA PRO A 334 -8.44 -3.73 -18.82
C PRO A 334 -8.38 -4.14 -20.30
N LYS A 335 -8.91 -3.34 -21.24
CA LYS A 335 -8.84 -3.64 -22.68
C LYS A 335 -7.40 -3.55 -23.21
N GLU A 336 -6.51 -2.80 -22.57
CA GLU A 336 -5.10 -2.72 -22.98
C GLU A 336 -4.37 -4.06 -22.83
N ILE A 337 -4.85 -4.94 -21.93
CA ILE A 337 -4.34 -6.31 -21.77
C ILE A 337 -4.48 -7.10 -23.08
N LEU A 338 -5.58 -6.88 -23.83
CA LEU A 338 -5.82 -7.51 -25.14
C LEU A 338 -4.90 -6.98 -26.24
N LYS A 339 -4.19 -5.87 -25.99
CA LYS A 339 -3.14 -5.33 -26.86
C LYS A 339 -1.74 -5.74 -26.38
N GLY A 340 -1.64 -6.54 -25.31
CA GLY A 340 -0.36 -6.92 -24.69
C GLY A 340 0.30 -5.79 -23.90
N LYS A 341 -0.45 -4.76 -23.51
CA LYS A 341 0.04 -3.60 -22.76
C LYS A 341 -0.44 -3.64 -21.30
N PRO A 342 0.26 -2.95 -20.38
CA PRO A 342 -0.23 -2.76 -19.02
C PRO A 342 -1.62 -2.10 -19.02
N PRO A 343 -2.51 -2.48 -18.07
CA PRO A 343 -3.84 -1.88 -17.98
C PRO A 343 -3.82 -0.45 -17.43
N VAL A 344 -2.71 -0.01 -16.82
CA VAL A 344 -2.56 1.37 -16.32
C VAL A 344 -2.01 2.24 -17.45
N LEU A 345 -2.70 3.36 -17.72
CA LEU A 345 -2.28 4.34 -18.71
C LEU A 345 -2.66 5.76 -18.27
N VAL A 346 -2.15 6.76 -18.99
CA VAL A 346 -2.55 8.15 -18.83
C VAL A 346 -3.53 8.54 -19.93
N ASN A 347 -4.73 8.97 -19.53
CA ASN A 347 -5.71 9.58 -20.42
C ASN A 347 -5.53 11.11 -20.40
N ALA A 348 -4.77 11.63 -21.37
CA ALA A 348 -4.49 13.06 -21.48
C ALA A 348 -5.73 13.95 -21.70
N GLU A 349 -6.84 13.39 -22.20
CA GLU A 349 -8.10 14.13 -22.39
C GLU A 349 -8.91 14.25 -21.10
N LYS A 350 -8.62 13.42 -20.11
CA LYS A 350 -9.29 13.46 -18.81
C LYS A 350 -8.84 14.69 -18.03
N VAL A 351 -9.78 15.41 -17.43
CA VAL A 351 -9.48 16.49 -16.48
C VAL A 351 -9.48 15.89 -15.07
N THR A 352 -8.37 16.04 -14.36
CA THR A 352 -8.30 15.64 -12.94
C THR A 352 -9.35 16.38 -12.14
N ARG A 353 -9.99 15.68 -11.21
CA ARG A 353 -10.93 16.25 -10.25
C ARG A 353 -10.74 15.63 -8.86
N LEU A 354 -11.13 16.36 -7.83
CA LEU A 354 -11.11 15.92 -6.44
C LEU A 354 -12.54 15.71 -5.95
N GLY A 355 -12.80 14.52 -5.43
CA GLY A 355 -14.07 14.14 -4.82
C GLY A 355 -14.03 14.38 -3.33
N ILE A 356 -14.87 15.30 -2.85
CA ILE A 356 -14.94 15.70 -1.44
C ILE A 356 -16.27 15.21 -0.89
N ILE A 357 -16.24 14.30 0.08
CA ILE A 357 -17.41 13.69 0.70
C ILE A 357 -17.36 13.86 2.22
N PRO A 358 -18.48 14.10 2.92
CA PRO A 358 -18.50 14.03 4.38
C PRO A 358 -17.88 12.71 4.85
N ARG A 359 -16.95 12.78 5.80
CA ARG A 359 -16.20 11.59 6.25
C ARG A 359 -17.09 10.56 6.97
N ASP A 360 -18.25 11.00 7.46
CA ASP A 360 -19.25 10.19 8.11
C ASP A 360 -20.40 9.75 7.18
N ALA A 361 -20.27 9.99 5.87
CA ALA A 361 -21.29 9.66 4.89
C ALA A 361 -21.73 8.18 4.94
N GLU A 362 -23.02 7.97 4.67
CA GLU A 362 -23.65 6.65 4.57
C GLU A 362 -23.92 6.24 3.09
N ASP A 363 -23.89 7.21 2.18
CA ASP A 363 -24.05 7.04 0.74
C ASP A 363 -23.21 8.09 -0.04
N ASP A 364 -23.22 8.05 -1.37
CA ASP A 364 -22.45 8.98 -2.22
C ASP A 364 -23.20 10.27 -2.59
N SER A 365 -24.37 10.54 -1.98
CA SER A 365 -25.18 11.73 -2.30
C SER A 365 -24.52 13.04 -1.89
N GLY A 366 -23.67 13.00 -0.86
CA GLY A 366 -22.87 14.14 -0.37
C GLY A 366 -21.57 14.38 -1.15
N MET A 367 -21.28 13.61 -2.20
CA MET A 367 -20.04 13.73 -2.96
C MET A 367 -20.02 15.01 -3.81
N MET A 368 -18.97 15.82 -3.64
CA MET A 368 -18.70 17.03 -4.42
C MET A 368 -17.47 16.82 -5.29
N TRP A 369 -17.64 16.86 -6.62
CA TRP A 369 -16.54 16.80 -7.56
C TRP A 369 -16.11 18.21 -7.97
N ILE A 370 -14.82 18.52 -7.81
CA ILE A 370 -14.23 19.81 -8.17
C ILE A 370 -13.07 19.57 -9.11
N GLU A 371 -13.11 20.18 -10.30
CA GLU A 371 -12.07 20.03 -11.31
C GLU A 371 -10.78 20.75 -10.90
N VAL A 372 -9.65 20.09 -11.12
CA VAL A 372 -8.30 20.58 -10.83
C VAL A 372 -7.38 20.27 -12.01
N PRO A 373 -7.51 21.00 -13.13
CA PRO A 373 -6.79 20.68 -14.37
C PRO A 373 -5.27 20.68 -14.20
N GLY A 374 -4.58 19.68 -14.75
CA GLY A 374 -3.11 19.59 -14.72
C GLY A 374 -2.52 19.15 -13.38
N LEU A 375 -3.29 18.48 -12.53
CA LEU A 375 -2.84 17.88 -11.29
C LEU A 375 -2.79 16.35 -11.45
N ASN A 376 -1.67 15.73 -11.13
CA ASN A 376 -1.53 14.27 -11.06
C ASN A 376 -0.73 13.94 -9.81
N MET A 377 -1.27 13.10 -8.93
CA MET A 377 -0.64 12.80 -7.65
C MET A 377 -0.69 11.30 -7.38
N MET A 378 0.36 10.78 -6.76
CA MET A 378 0.36 9.46 -6.14
C MET A 378 0.12 9.59 -4.65
N HIS A 379 0.89 10.45 -3.97
CA HIS A 379 0.75 10.71 -2.53
C HIS A 379 0.02 12.02 -2.24
N ILE A 380 -0.54 12.12 -1.04
CA ILE A 380 -1.04 13.37 -0.47
C ILE A 380 -0.31 13.61 0.85
N SER A 381 0.50 14.67 0.92
CA SER A 381 1.25 15.00 2.13
C SER A 381 0.31 15.34 3.29
N HIS A 382 -0.72 16.17 3.03
CA HIS A 382 -1.71 16.51 4.05
C HIS A 382 -2.94 17.24 3.47
N ALA A 383 -4.05 17.24 4.23
CA ALA A 383 -5.21 18.10 4.00
C ALA A 383 -5.85 18.55 5.33
N TRP A 384 -6.46 19.74 5.32
CA TRP A 384 -7.22 20.29 6.45
C TRP A 384 -8.29 21.27 5.97
N GLU A 385 -9.08 21.79 6.92
CA GLU A 385 -10.12 22.78 6.68
C GLU A 385 -9.74 24.17 7.23
N GLU A 386 -10.08 25.21 6.48
CA GLU A 386 -10.03 26.62 6.86
C GLU A 386 -11.42 27.26 6.70
N ASP A 387 -11.56 28.52 7.11
CA ASP A 387 -12.81 29.30 7.00
C ASP A 387 -14.04 28.60 7.59
N GLY A 388 -13.85 27.91 8.72
CA GLY A 388 -14.93 27.19 9.40
C GLY A 388 -15.44 25.93 8.67
N GLY A 389 -14.66 25.39 7.72
CA GLY A 389 -15.01 24.20 6.93
C GLY A 389 -15.39 24.50 5.48
N ASP A 390 -15.48 25.78 5.10
CA ASP A 390 -15.85 26.18 3.74
C ASP A 390 -14.69 26.05 2.73
N THR A 391 -13.44 26.04 3.22
CA THR A 391 -12.24 25.93 2.40
C THR A 391 -11.47 24.67 2.80
N VAL A 392 -11.23 23.78 1.85
CA VAL A 392 -10.31 22.64 2.01
C VAL A 392 -8.94 23.04 1.48
N VAL A 393 -7.90 22.83 2.29
CA VAL A 393 -6.51 23.03 1.88
C VAL A 393 -5.84 21.67 1.79
N MET A 394 -5.10 21.43 0.71
CA MET A 394 -4.28 20.24 0.51
C MET A 394 -2.85 20.64 0.16
N VAL A 395 -1.88 19.81 0.56
CA VAL A 395 -0.50 19.90 0.09
C VAL A 395 -0.13 18.56 -0.55
N VAL A 396 0.22 18.59 -1.83
CA VAL A 396 0.39 17.40 -2.67
C VAL A 396 1.61 17.53 -3.60
N PRO A 397 2.41 16.47 -3.79
CA PRO A 397 3.36 16.40 -4.89
C PRO A 397 2.61 16.19 -6.22
N ASN A 398 2.72 17.15 -7.13
CA ASN A 398 2.22 17.05 -8.49
C ASN A 398 3.30 16.43 -9.40
N LEU A 399 3.01 15.26 -9.96
CA LEU A 399 3.92 14.47 -10.79
C LEU A 399 3.86 14.91 -12.25
N LEU A 400 5.00 15.34 -12.79
CA LEU A 400 5.12 15.89 -14.14
C LEU A 400 6.35 15.31 -14.87
N PRO A 401 6.22 14.83 -16.13
CA PRO A 401 4.97 14.55 -16.85
C PRO A 401 4.30 13.25 -16.33
N ALA A 402 2.97 13.22 -16.30
CA ALA A 402 2.23 12.07 -15.74
C ALA A 402 2.41 10.78 -16.58
N GLU A 403 2.68 10.93 -17.88
CA GLU A 403 2.88 9.83 -18.84
C GLU A 403 4.09 8.94 -18.49
N TYR A 404 5.00 9.44 -17.65
CA TYR A 404 6.18 8.70 -17.22
C TYR A 404 5.94 7.81 -16.00
N VAL A 405 4.76 7.91 -15.38
CA VAL A 405 4.37 7.05 -14.27
C VAL A 405 4.40 5.58 -14.72
N LEU A 406 5.04 4.71 -13.93
CA LEU A 406 5.33 3.27 -14.17
C LEU A 406 6.38 2.91 -15.24
N GLU A 407 6.67 3.76 -16.22
CA GLU A 407 7.63 3.40 -17.30
C GLU A 407 8.97 4.15 -17.23
N HIS A 408 8.95 5.42 -16.82
CA HIS A 408 10.12 6.32 -16.82
C HIS A 408 10.20 7.11 -15.52
N MET A 409 10.06 6.41 -14.39
CA MET A 409 9.99 7.03 -13.07
C MET A 409 11.23 7.86 -12.70
N ASP A 410 12.37 7.60 -13.33
CA ASP A 410 13.61 8.36 -13.19
C ASP A 410 13.57 9.75 -13.85
N LEU A 411 12.58 9.99 -14.73
CA LEU A 411 12.40 11.24 -15.46
C LEU A 411 11.26 12.11 -14.89
N ILE A 412 10.58 11.65 -13.83
CA ILE A 412 9.49 12.39 -13.19
C ILE A 412 10.06 13.50 -12.30
N HIS A 413 9.44 14.67 -12.38
CA HIS A 413 9.62 15.74 -11.41
C HIS A 413 8.35 15.91 -10.56
N SER A 414 8.51 16.00 -9.25
CA SER A 414 7.45 16.15 -8.27
C SER A 414 7.45 17.57 -7.72
N SER A 415 6.51 18.39 -8.19
CA SER A 415 6.34 19.76 -7.70
C SER A 415 5.38 19.76 -6.51
N MET A 416 5.86 20.04 -5.30
CA MET A 416 4.99 20.15 -4.12
C MET A 416 4.10 21.39 -4.24
N GLU A 417 2.80 21.20 -4.27
CA GLU A 417 1.80 22.26 -4.45
C GLU A 417 0.85 22.35 -3.26
N ARG A 418 0.48 23.59 -2.91
CA ARG A 418 -0.63 23.89 -2.02
C ARG A 418 -1.86 24.20 -2.85
N ILE A 419 -2.95 23.52 -2.56
CA ILE A 419 -4.24 23.62 -3.24
C ILE A 419 -5.26 24.12 -2.25
N GLU A 420 -5.94 25.21 -2.57
CA GLU A 420 -7.07 25.75 -1.81
C GLU A 420 -8.35 25.54 -2.61
N ILE A 421 -9.34 24.94 -1.99
CA ILE A 421 -10.60 24.57 -2.63
C ILE A 421 -11.73 25.21 -1.84
N ASN A 422 -12.41 26.20 -2.43
CA ASN A 422 -13.60 26.78 -1.84
C ASN A 422 -14.82 25.93 -2.20
N LEU A 423 -15.44 25.28 -1.22
CA LEU A 423 -16.51 24.31 -1.45
C LEU A 423 -17.81 24.97 -1.94
N LYS A 424 -18.09 26.20 -1.48
CA LYS A 424 -19.30 26.95 -1.86
C LYS A 424 -19.21 27.51 -3.28
N ALA A 425 -18.09 28.16 -3.59
CA ALA A 425 -17.84 28.74 -4.90
C ALA A 425 -17.40 27.70 -5.94
N LYS A 426 -16.97 26.50 -5.50
CA LYS A 426 -16.37 25.45 -6.32
C LYS A 426 -15.18 25.95 -7.13
N THR A 427 -14.38 26.80 -6.51
CA THR A 427 -13.16 27.37 -7.11
C THR A 427 -11.93 26.73 -6.49
N VAL A 428 -10.86 26.66 -7.30
CA VAL A 428 -9.59 26.07 -6.91
C VAL A 428 -8.47 27.07 -7.18
N ALA A 429 -7.62 27.28 -6.18
CA ALA A 429 -6.36 27.98 -6.34
C ALA A 429 -5.20 27.01 -6.07
N ARG A 430 -4.19 27.02 -6.93
CA ARG A 430 -3.00 26.17 -6.83
C ARG A 430 -1.76 27.02 -6.83
N ARG A 431 -0.75 26.60 -6.06
CA ARG A 431 0.56 27.24 -6.04
C ARG A 431 1.65 26.26 -5.61
N PRO A 432 2.80 26.21 -6.30
CA PRO A 432 3.97 25.52 -5.78
C PRO A 432 4.39 26.09 -4.43
N VAL A 433 4.83 25.19 -3.56
CA VAL A 433 5.38 25.48 -2.22
C VAL A 433 6.91 25.57 -2.30
N SER A 434 7.51 24.87 -3.26
CA SER A 434 8.94 24.94 -3.59
C SER A 434 9.15 24.57 -5.05
N GLY A 435 10.25 25.04 -5.66
CA GLY A 435 10.67 24.63 -7.01
C GLY A 435 11.54 23.36 -7.03
N ARG A 436 11.78 22.74 -5.86
CA ARG A 436 12.56 21.50 -5.72
C ARG A 436 11.73 20.27 -6.07
N ASP A 437 12.41 19.17 -6.45
CA ASP A 437 11.78 17.86 -6.63
C ASP A 437 11.48 17.22 -5.26
N LEU A 438 10.22 17.31 -4.81
CA LEU A 438 9.81 16.92 -3.46
C LEU A 438 8.69 15.86 -3.48
N GLU A 439 8.89 14.77 -2.74
CA GLU A 439 7.96 13.64 -2.59
C GLU A 439 8.03 13.07 -1.15
N PHE A 440 7.18 12.11 -0.81
CA PHE A 440 7.09 11.44 0.50
C PHE A 440 6.99 12.47 1.65
N GLY A 441 6.04 13.39 1.51
CA GLY A 441 5.76 14.42 2.50
C GLY A 441 5.11 13.84 3.75
N VAL A 442 5.67 14.12 4.91
CA VAL A 442 5.16 13.70 6.22
C VAL A 442 4.97 14.91 7.14
N ILE A 443 4.07 14.75 8.10
CA ILE A 443 3.74 15.74 9.13
C ILE A 443 3.94 15.14 10.51
N ASN A 444 3.80 15.96 11.55
CA ASN A 444 3.56 15.45 12.89
C ASN A 444 2.22 14.67 12.91
N PRO A 445 2.21 13.37 13.25
CA PRO A 445 0.97 12.56 13.19
C PRO A 445 -0.15 13.04 14.11
N ALA A 446 0.11 13.92 15.09
CA ALA A 446 -0.94 14.55 15.90
C ALA A 446 -1.84 15.54 15.12
N TYR A 447 -1.39 15.94 13.92
CA TYR A 447 -2.03 16.95 13.07
C TYR A 447 -2.77 16.36 11.87
N VAL A 448 -2.88 15.03 11.73
CA VAL A 448 -3.68 14.42 10.66
C VAL A 448 -5.10 14.99 10.66
N GLY A 449 -5.54 15.50 9.51
CA GLY A 449 -6.84 16.17 9.33
C GLY A 449 -6.99 17.57 9.97
N LYS A 450 -5.94 18.11 10.59
CA LYS A 450 -5.90 19.43 11.24
C LYS A 450 -4.93 20.36 10.52
N LYS A 451 -5.08 21.67 10.72
CA LYS A 451 -4.15 22.65 10.15
C LYS A 451 -2.74 22.42 10.69
N THR A 452 -1.78 22.25 9.78
CA THR A 452 -0.35 22.09 10.07
C THR A 452 0.42 23.30 9.55
N LYS A 453 1.54 23.63 10.20
CA LYS A 453 2.50 24.63 9.76
C LYS A 453 3.68 23.99 9.03
N TYR A 454 4.09 22.77 9.40
CA TYR A 454 5.31 22.14 8.93
C TYR A 454 5.05 20.84 8.17
N ILE A 455 5.73 20.69 7.03
CA ILE A 455 5.84 19.42 6.29
C ILE A 455 7.31 19.09 6.14
N TYR A 456 7.65 17.81 6.27
CA TYR A 456 8.97 17.27 5.97
C TYR A 456 8.87 16.41 4.73
N ALA A 457 9.66 16.70 3.70
CA ALA A 457 9.59 15.98 2.43
C ALA A 457 10.98 15.54 1.99
N THR A 458 11.02 14.48 1.18
CA THR A 458 12.25 13.98 0.58
C THR A 458 12.61 14.78 -0.67
N GLU A 459 13.90 15.06 -0.85
CA GLU A 459 14.41 15.85 -1.97
C GLU A 459 15.18 14.98 -2.96
N GLY A 460 14.78 15.07 -4.24
CA GLY A 460 15.49 14.53 -5.40
C GLY A 460 15.96 13.07 -5.30
N GLY A 461 16.81 12.68 -6.23
CA GLY A 461 17.54 11.41 -6.18
C GLY A 461 17.11 10.42 -7.25
N LYS A 462 16.93 9.17 -6.84
CA LYS A 462 16.49 8.03 -7.67
C LYS A 462 15.00 7.79 -7.46
N ILE A 463 14.45 6.78 -8.16
CA ILE A 463 13.04 6.38 -8.12
C ILE A 463 12.48 6.33 -6.68
N THR A 464 13.09 5.55 -5.78
CA THR A 464 12.72 5.56 -4.35
C THR A 464 13.87 5.90 -3.39
N GLY A 465 15.11 5.94 -3.90
CA GLY A 465 16.26 6.41 -3.12
C GLY A 465 16.39 7.92 -3.16
N ARG A 466 16.15 8.61 -2.04
CA ARG A 466 16.06 10.08 -2.00
C ARG A 466 17.34 10.73 -1.50
N ALA A 467 17.77 11.84 -2.11
CA ALA A 467 19.08 12.43 -1.85
C ALA A 467 19.17 13.22 -0.53
N GLY A 468 18.03 13.63 0.02
CA GLY A 468 17.96 14.36 1.27
C GLY A 468 16.54 14.59 1.78
N LEU A 469 16.43 15.44 2.78
CA LEU A 469 15.17 15.92 3.36
C LEU A 469 15.13 17.44 3.40
N VAL A 470 13.92 17.99 3.29
CA VAL A 470 13.63 19.39 3.53
C VAL A 470 12.56 19.54 4.61
N LYS A 471 12.60 20.67 5.31
CA LYS A 471 11.50 21.17 6.12
C LYS A 471 10.85 22.34 5.41
N ILE A 472 9.54 22.31 5.31
CA ILE A 472 8.71 23.31 4.68
C ILE A 472 7.90 24.03 5.76
N ASP A 473 7.93 25.37 5.78
CA ASP A 473 7.06 26.20 6.61
C ASP A 473 5.93 26.78 5.74
N LEU A 474 4.73 26.24 5.89
CA LEU A 474 3.55 26.62 5.11
C LEU A 474 3.04 28.03 5.43
N SER A 475 3.48 28.64 6.54
CA SER A 475 3.12 30.04 6.84
C SER A 475 3.80 31.05 5.91
N LEU A 476 4.89 30.64 5.26
CA LEU A 476 5.57 31.43 4.22
C LEU A 476 4.89 31.32 2.86
N SER A 477 3.93 30.42 2.73
CA SER A 477 3.24 30.19 1.47
C SER A 477 2.26 31.35 1.22
N THR A 478 2.75 32.41 0.58
CA THR A 478 2.00 33.61 0.18
C THR A 478 1.65 33.57 -1.32
N ALA A 479 0.86 34.53 -1.79
CA ALA A 479 0.49 34.66 -3.21
C ALA A 479 1.69 34.99 -4.14
N ASN A 480 2.83 35.40 -3.58
CA ASN A 480 3.99 35.88 -4.35
C ASN A 480 5.01 34.78 -4.73
N PHE A 481 4.68 33.51 -4.48
CA PHE A 481 5.56 32.36 -4.75
C PHE A 481 6.96 32.49 -4.10
N GLU A 482 7.00 32.40 -2.78
CA GLU A 482 8.24 32.30 -2.02
C GLU A 482 8.56 30.83 -1.70
N ASP A 483 9.84 30.45 -1.79
CA ASP A 483 10.28 29.10 -1.42
C ASP A 483 10.01 28.90 0.07
N CYS A 484 9.15 27.93 0.39
CA CYS A 484 8.74 27.66 1.77
C CYS A 484 9.74 26.73 2.50
N VAL A 485 10.83 26.31 1.84
CA VAL A 485 11.85 25.45 2.46
C VAL A 485 12.70 26.26 3.45
N VAL A 486 12.64 25.86 4.72
CA VAL A 486 13.33 26.53 5.86
C VAL A 486 14.46 25.72 6.46
N ALA A 487 14.56 24.42 6.13
CA ALA A 487 15.71 23.58 6.49
C ALA A 487 15.98 22.54 5.41
N THR A 488 17.23 22.10 5.27
CA THR A 488 17.63 21.07 4.30
C THR A 488 18.72 20.19 4.88
N ARG A 489 18.65 18.89 4.58
CA ARG A 489 19.69 17.90 4.87
C ARG A 489 19.90 16.99 3.69
N LEU A 490 20.97 17.25 2.95
CA LEU A 490 21.48 16.30 1.96
C LEU A 490 22.32 15.23 2.67
N TYR A 491 22.16 13.96 2.27
CA TYR A 491 22.93 12.86 2.87
C TYR A 491 24.38 12.79 2.40
N GLY A 492 24.70 13.52 1.33
CA GLY A 492 26.02 13.55 0.70
C GLY A 492 26.09 12.70 -0.57
N PRO A 493 27.16 12.85 -1.38
CA PRO A 493 27.29 12.14 -2.66
C PRO A 493 27.22 10.61 -2.51
N GLY A 494 26.39 9.97 -3.34
CA GLY A 494 26.17 8.51 -3.32
C GLY A 494 25.42 7.99 -2.10
N CYS A 495 24.90 8.87 -1.23
CA CYS A 495 24.07 8.49 -0.09
C CYS A 495 22.61 8.81 -0.37
N TYR A 496 21.73 7.83 -0.15
CA TYR A 496 20.31 7.95 -0.45
C TYR A 496 19.48 7.35 0.69
N GLY A 497 18.44 8.05 1.11
CA GLY A 497 17.47 7.57 2.08
C GLY A 497 16.13 7.20 1.45
N GLY A 498 15.06 7.24 2.26
CA GLY A 498 13.68 7.06 1.81
C GLY A 498 12.74 7.98 2.58
N GLU A 499 11.48 7.58 2.71
CA GLU A 499 10.48 8.32 3.50
C GLU A 499 10.95 8.50 4.96
N PRO A 500 10.92 9.74 5.50
CA PRO A 500 11.15 9.98 6.91
C PRO A 500 9.88 9.74 7.74
N PHE A 501 10.03 9.53 9.04
CA PHE A 501 8.90 9.56 9.96
C PHE A 501 9.15 10.57 11.08
N PHE A 502 8.15 11.38 11.43
CA PHE A 502 8.24 12.32 12.53
C PHE A 502 7.84 11.66 13.86
N VAL A 503 8.72 11.74 14.86
CA VAL A 503 8.47 11.30 16.23
C VAL A 503 8.52 12.51 17.16
N ALA A 504 7.37 12.86 17.73
CA ALA A 504 7.26 13.94 18.71
C ALA A 504 8.12 13.65 19.95
N ARG A 505 8.76 14.68 20.50
CA ARG A 505 9.51 14.58 21.76
C ARG A 505 8.60 14.23 22.93
N GLU A 506 7.47 14.93 23.00
CA GLU A 506 6.44 14.75 24.02
C GLU A 506 5.07 14.59 23.32
N PRO A 507 4.76 13.40 22.78
CA PRO A 507 3.57 13.17 21.95
C PRO A 507 2.24 13.46 22.66
N ASP A 508 2.23 13.39 23.99
CA ASP A 508 1.06 13.59 24.83
C ASP A 508 0.99 15.02 25.42
N ASN A 509 1.92 15.91 25.05
CA ASN A 509 1.95 17.30 25.49
C ASN A 509 1.31 18.23 24.45
N PRO A 510 0.07 18.73 24.67
CA PRO A 510 -0.60 19.61 23.72
C PRO A 510 0.01 21.02 23.63
N ALA A 511 0.90 21.39 24.56
CA ALA A 511 1.63 22.66 24.55
C ALA A 511 2.98 22.56 23.81
N ALA A 512 3.39 21.37 23.37
CA ALA A 512 4.58 21.20 22.56
C ALA A 512 4.40 21.90 21.19
N GLU A 513 5.49 22.45 20.67
CA GLU A 513 5.47 23.02 19.33
C GLU A 513 5.33 21.88 18.29
N GLU A 514 4.70 22.19 17.16
CA GLU A 514 4.35 21.21 16.13
C GLU A 514 5.56 20.42 15.62
N ASP A 515 6.72 21.07 15.52
CA ASP A 515 8.00 20.53 15.06
C ASP A 515 8.94 20.06 16.19
N ASP A 516 8.49 20.05 17.46
CA ASP A 516 9.30 19.56 18.57
C ASP A 516 9.38 18.03 18.57
N GLY A 517 10.39 17.53 17.88
CA GLY A 517 10.60 16.10 17.72
C GLY A 517 11.79 15.78 16.84
N TYR A 518 11.74 14.57 16.29
CA TYR A 518 12.82 14.01 15.51
C TYR A 518 12.30 13.41 14.21
N LEU A 519 13.07 13.55 13.15
CA LEU A 519 12.87 12.79 11.92
C LEU A 519 13.75 11.55 11.96
N VAL A 520 13.16 10.40 11.61
CA VAL A 520 13.87 9.14 11.52
C VAL A 520 13.73 8.51 10.15
N THR A 521 14.82 7.94 9.61
CA THR A 521 14.81 7.28 8.30
C THR A 521 16.04 6.38 8.12
N TYR A 522 15.96 5.47 7.15
CA TYR A 522 17.12 4.72 6.68
C TYR A 522 17.90 5.51 5.64
N VAL A 523 19.22 5.41 5.66
CA VAL A 523 20.12 5.93 4.63
C VAL A 523 21.10 4.84 4.22
N HIS A 524 21.33 4.69 2.93
CA HIS A 524 22.30 3.77 2.35
C HIS A 524 23.38 4.57 1.61
N ASN A 525 24.65 4.25 1.89
CA ASN A 525 25.79 4.79 1.18
C ASN A 525 26.21 3.78 0.10
N GLU A 526 25.93 4.08 -1.16
CA GLU A 526 26.26 3.21 -2.28
C GLU A 526 27.77 3.08 -2.53
N ASN A 527 28.59 3.99 -1.99
CA ASN A 527 30.05 3.90 -2.12
C ASN A 527 30.68 2.89 -1.14
N THR A 528 30.08 2.72 0.04
CA THR A 528 30.59 1.81 1.09
C THR A 528 29.71 0.58 1.29
N GLU A 529 28.55 0.54 0.61
CA GLU A 529 27.48 -0.44 0.78
C GLU A 529 26.89 -0.52 2.20
N GLU A 530 27.20 0.46 3.06
CA GLU A 530 26.71 0.50 4.44
C GLU A 530 25.33 1.17 4.52
N SER A 531 24.49 0.68 5.44
CA SER A 531 23.21 1.30 5.78
C SER A 531 23.21 1.79 7.23
N LYS A 532 22.60 2.96 7.44
CA LYS A 532 22.42 3.57 8.76
C LYS A 532 20.95 3.93 8.96
N PHE A 533 20.50 3.92 10.22
CA PHE A 533 19.26 4.57 10.63
C PHE A 533 19.62 5.91 11.29
N LEU A 534 19.12 7.00 10.72
CA LEU A 534 19.43 8.36 11.18
C LEU A 534 18.32 8.91 12.06
N VAL A 535 18.71 9.66 13.08
CA VAL A 535 17.82 10.46 13.92
C VAL A 535 18.24 11.92 13.80
N MET A 536 17.33 12.76 13.32
CA MET A 536 17.58 14.17 13.02
C MET A 536 16.67 15.07 13.85
N ASP A 537 17.21 16.16 14.40
CA ASP A 537 16.42 17.18 15.09
C ASP A 537 15.54 17.93 14.08
N ALA A 538 14.22 17.78 14.22
CA ALA A 538 13.23 18.29 13.27
C ALA A 538 13.03 19.82 13.36
N LYS A 539 13.51 20.46 14.43
CA LYS A 539 13.46 21.90 14.67
C LYS A 539 14.71 22.62 14.17
N SER A 540 15.85 21.93 14.16
CA SER A 540 17.12 22.51 13.74
C SER A 540 17.10 23.03 12.28
N PRO A 541 17.82 24.13 11.98
CA PRO A 541 17.82 24.74 10.64
C PRO A 541 18.48 23.88 9.56
N ASN A 542 19.22 22.82 9.94
CA ASN A 542 19.93 21.93 9.03
C ASN A 542 19.53 20.45 9.18
N LEU A 543 18.44 20.17 9.93
CA LEU A 543 18.03 18.81 10.32
C LEU A 543 19.23 17.99 10.85
N GLU A 544 19.88 18.51 11.89
CA GLU A 544 21.10 17.98 12.47
C GLU A 544 20.92 16.52 12.92
N VAL A 545 21.85 15.65 12.53
CA VAL A 545 21.85 14.25 12.98
C VAL A 545 22.34 14.21 14.42
N VAL A 546 21.46 13.87 15.35
CA VAL A 546 21.75 13.75 16.78
C VAL A 546 22.19 12.34 17.19
N ALA A 547 21.81 11.34 16.40
CA ALA A 547 22.23 9.97 16.55
C ALA A 547 22.19 9.22 15.21
N SER A 548 23.07 8.24 15.07
CA SER A 548 23.06 7.31 13.95
C SER A 548 23.20 5.88 14.47
N VAL A 549 22.46 4.95 13.88
CA VAL A 549 22.55 3.53 14.21
C VAL A 549 23.14 2.80 13.01
N LYS A 550 24.31 2.19 13.17
CA LYS A 550 24.93 1.38 12.13
C LYS A 550 24.18 0.06 11.99
N LEU A 551 23.66 -0.22 10.80
CA LEU A 551 22.88 -1.43 10.56
C LEU A 551 23.79 -2.61 10.18
N PRO A 552 23.49 -3.83 10.64
CA PRO A 552 24.34 -5.01 10.44
C PRO A 552 24.29 -5.56 9.01
N GLN A 553 23.37 -5.08 8.18
CA GLN A 553 23.27 -5.42 6.77
C GLN A 553 22.74 -4.25 5.96
N ARG A 554 22.88 -4.35 4.63
CA ARG A 554 22.27 -3.44 3.67
C ARG A 554 20.75 -3.41 3.84
N VAL A 555 20.18 -2.22 3.80
CA VAL A 555 18.75 -1.98 3.74
C VAL A 555 18.41 -1.47 2.34
N PRO A 556 17.70 -2.26 1.50
CA PRO A 556 17.28 -1.83 0.17
C PRO A 556 16.43 -0.55 0.21
N TYR A 557 16.27 0.09 -0.94
CA TYR A 557 15.24 1.12 -1.05
C TYR A 557 13.85 0.50 -0.80
N GLY A 558 12.97 1.27 -0.16
CA GLY A 558 11.65 0.81 0.23
C GLY A 558 10.59 1.85 -0.07
N PHE A 559 9.44 1.70 0.56
CA PHE A 559 8.30 2.61 0.45
C PHE A 559 8.05 3.22 1.83
N HIS A 560 6.88 2.97 2.42
CA HIS A 560 6.42 3.71 3.58
C HIS A 560 6.86 3.08 4.92
N GLY A 561 7.01 3.95 5.92
CA GLY A 561 7.37 3.57 7.28
C GLY A 561 6.45 4.13 8.35
N LEU A 562 6.53 3.51 9.53
CA LEU A 562 5.77 3.87 10.71
C LEU A 562 6.67 3.75 11.94
N PHE A 563 6.55 4.68 12.87
CA PHE A 563 7.05 4.50 14.24
C PHE A 563 5.90 4.13 15.17
N VAL A 564 6.05 3.03 15.89
CA VAL A 564 5.09 2.57 16.91
C VAL A 564 5.74 2.66 18.28
N ARG A 565 5.14 3.39 19.21
CA ARG A 565 5.66 3.57 20.56
C ARG A 565 5.57 2.28 21.37
N GLU A 566 6.43 2.16 22.39
CA GLU A 566 6.42 0.99 23.26
C GLU A 566 5.07 0.75 23.96
N ASP A 567 4.40 1.81 24.40
CA ASP A 567 3.09 1.68 25.05
C ASP A 567 1.98 1.27 24.07
N GLU A 568 2.13 1.58 22.78
CA GLU A 568 1.25 1.08 21.72
C GLU A 568 1.56 -0.38 21.40
N LEU A 569 2.84 -0.76 21.30
CA LEU A 569 3.28 -2.15 21.09
C LEU A 569 2.76 -3.09 22.18
N GLN A 570 2.75 -2.65 23.44
CA GLN A 570 2.23 -3.42 24.57
C GLN A 570 0.71 -3.61 24.55
N LYS A 571 -0.01 -2.73 23.85
CA LYS A 571 -1.48 -2.80 23.67
C LYS A 571 -1.88 -3.66 22.47
N LEU A 572 -0.94 -4.01 21.58
CA LEU A 572 -1.24 -4.88 20.44
C LEU A 572 -1.57 -6.29 20.93
N LEU A 573 -2.68 -6.84 20.43
CA LEU A 573 -3.17 -8.18 20.76
C LEU A 573 -2.24 -9.31 20.22
#